data_AF-A0A952CT61-F1
#
_entry.id   AF-A0A952CT61-F1
#
_cell.length_a   1.000
_cell.length_b   1.000
_cell.length_c   1.000
_cell.angle_alpha   90.00
_cell.angle_beta   90.00
_cell.angle_gamma   90.00
#
_symmetry.space_group_name_H-M   'P 1'
#
loop_
_entity.id
_entity.type
_entity.pdbx_description
1 polymer ?
#
loop_
_entity_poly.entity_id
_entity_poly.type
_entity_poly.pdbx_seq_one_letter_code
_entity_poly.pdbx_strand_id
1 'polypeptide(L)'
;MADVGSDTAHRAVSRAIQRSLQEGGAHSSRRATNAVFHDLTGVDPHTLSDILIRDAPVASKVGARHVRDRLAELLHTRRADASALLGASESRFSRNDNLDKDILDRTHAILDTYMNVAAALGPDGASEWFSRPNPALDNEPPLTLLKTAYGRKLVDDLVSALLAGSYT
;
A
#
# COMPACT_ATOMS: atom_id res chain seq x y z
N MET A 1 -24.09 -14.22 -5.31
CA MET A 1 -23.06 -14.26 -6.37
C MET A 1 -21.84 -13.49 -5.90
N ALA A 2 -21.11 -14.03 -4.93
CA ALA A 2 -19.95 -13.37 -4.34
C ALA A 2 -18.65 -13.84 -5.02
N ASP A 3 -17.90 -12.84 -5.47
CA ASP A 3 -16.46 -12.70 -5.23
C ASP A 3 -15.47 -13.68 -5.89
N VAL A 4 -15.39 -13.63 -7.23
CA VAL A 4 -14.26 -14.19 -7.99
C VAL A 4 -13.12 -13.15 -8.13
N GLY A 5 -13.40 -11.88 -7.81
CA GLY A 5 -12.52 -10.73 -8.07
C GLY A 5 -11.55 -10.37 -6.94
N SER A 6 -11.90 -10.60 -5.67
CA SER A 6 -11.03 -10.38 -4.51
C SER A 6 -9.97 -11.49 -4.38
N ASP A 7 -10.40 -12.73 -4.58
CA ASP A 7 -9.54 -13.92 -4.51
C ASP A 7 -8.47 -13.92 -5.62
N THR A 8 -8.75 -13.29 -6.78
CA THR A 8 -7.76 -13.14 -7.86
C THR A 8 -6.72 -12.07 -7.59
N ALA A 9 -7.10 -10.92 -7.02
CA ALA A 9 -6.16 -9.84 -6.67
C ALA A 9 -5.27 -10.24 -5.50
N HIS A 10 -5.84 -10.82 -4.44
CA HIS A 10 -5.07 -11.36 -3.32
C HIS A 10 -4.11 -12.46 -3.79
N ARG A 11 -4.55 -13.42 -4.62
CA ARG A 11 -3.64 -14.43 -5.20
C ARG A 11 -2.62 -13.84 -6.17
N ALA A 12 -2.91 -12.75 -6.85
CA ALA A 12 -1.96 -12.09 -7.75
C ALA A 12 -0.87 -11.37 -6.94
N VAL A 13 -1.26 -10.62 -5.91
CA VAL A 13 -0.35 -9.94 -5.00
C VAL A 13 0.47 -10.94 -4.20
N SER A 14 -0.15 -11.95 -3.60
CA SER A 14 0.57 -13.02 -2.89
C SER A 14 1.53 -13.79 -3.80
N ARG A 15 1.17 -14.06 -5.06
CA ARG A 15 2.10 -14.66 -6.04
C ARG A 15 3.22 -13.71 -6.46
N ALA A 16 2.94 -12.42 -6.62
CA ALA A 16 3.94 -11.41 -6.95
C ALA A 16 4.95 -11.24 -5.81
N ILE A 17 4.46 -11.17 -4.56
CA ILE A 17 5.26 -11.14 -3.35
C ILE A 17 6.09 -12.41 -3.25
N GLN A 18 5.48 -13.59 -3.38
CA GLN A 18 6.18 -14.87 -3.24
C GLN A 18 7.24 -15.09 -4.33
N ARG A 19 6.97 -14.71 -5.58
CA ARG A 19 7.97 -14.74 -6.67
C ARG A 19 9.10 -13.76 -6.40
N SER A 20 8.77 -12.55 -5.97
CA SER A 20 9.75 -11.52 -5.62
C SER A 20 10.64 -11.93 -4.45
N LEU A 21 10.09 -12.61 -3.44
CA LEU A 21 10.85 -13.11 -2.31
C LEU A 21 11.81 -14.24 -2.68
N GLN A 22 11.43 -15.08 -3.64
CA GLN A 22 12.31 -16.14 -4.16
C GLN A 22 13.47 -15.60 -5.00
N GLU A 23 13.37 -14.37 -5.55
CA GLU A 23 14.39 -13.77 -6.41
C GLU A 23 15.46 -12.93 -5.66
N GLY A 24 15.30 -12.69 -4.36
CA GLY A 24 16.34 -12.16 -3.46
C GLY A 24 16.56 -10.64 -3.45
N GLY A 25 16.53 -10.05 -2.23
CA GLY A 25 17.06 -8.72 -1.88
C GLY A 25 16.08 -7.53 -2.01
N ALA A 26 16.42 -6.36 -1.44
CA ALA A 26 15.59 -5.14 -1.44
C ALA A 26 15.14 -4.66 -2.85
N HIS A 27 15.88 -5.04 -3.89
CA HIS A 27 15.51 -4.79 -5.30
C HIS A 27 14.29 -5.59 -5.74
N SER A 28 13.97 -6.70 -5.07
CA SER A 28 12.77 -7.49 -5.31
C SER A 28 11.53 -6.79 -4.71
N SER A 29 11.62 -6.25 -3.49
CA SER A 29 10.52 -5.50 -2.85
C SER A 29 10.08 -4.31 -3.71
N ARG A 30 11.01 -3.45 -4.15
CA ARG A 30 10.70 -2.30 -5.02
C ARG A 30 10.04 -2.72 -6.35
N ARG A 31 10.51 -3.80 -6.98
CA ARG A 31 9.88 -4.31 -8.21
C ARG A 31 8.46 -4.83 -7.94
N ALA A 32 8.25 -5.51 -6.82
CA ALA A 32 6.93 -5.97 -6.40
C ALA A 32 5.99 -4.79 -6.10
N THR A 33 6.46 -3.78 -5.36
CA THR A 33 5.73 -2.52 -5.11
C THR A 33 5.31 -1.88 -6.41
N ASN A 34 6.22 -1.71 -7.37
CA ASN A 34 5.93 -1.12 -8.68
C ASN A 34 4.88 -1.93 -9.46
N ALA A 35 5.00 -3.25 -9.50
CA ALA A 35 4.05 -4.11 -10.18
C ALA A 35 2.65 -4.01 -9.57
N VAL A 36 2.56 -4.10 -8.23
CA VAL A 36 1.29 -3.99 -7.50
C VAL A 36 0.70 -2.58 -7.63
N PHE A 37 1.53 -1.54 -7.58
CA PHE A 37 1.10 -0.16 -7.81
C PHE A 37 0.48 0.03 -9.20
N HIS A 38 1.17 -0.46 -10.24
CA HIS A 38 0.65 -0.42 -11.60
C HIS A 38 -0.67 -1.17 -11.72
N ASP A 39 -0.78 -2.36 -11.13
CA ASP A 39 -2.00 -3.17 -11.17
C ASP A 39 -3.18 -2.48 -10.45
N LEU A 40 -2.94 -1.84 -9.30
CA LEU A 40 -3.98 -1.12 -8.57
C LEU A 40 -4.40 0.19 -9.24
N THR A 41 -3.45 0.93 -9.81
CA THR A 41 -3.67 2.33 -10.22
C THR A 41 -3.76 2.52 -11.72
N GLY A 42 -3.31 1.56 -12.53
CA GLY A 42 -3.15 1.69 -13.97
C GLY A 42 -2.11 2.74 -14.40
N VAL A 43 -1.33 3.28 -13.46
CA VAL A 43 -0.27 4.27 -13.72
C VAL A 43 1.06 3.56 -13.80
N ASP A 44 1.87 3.91 -14.81
CA ASP A 44 3.26 3.48 -14.89
C ASP A 44 4.06 4.05 -13.70
N PRO A 45 4.61 3.21 -12.80
CA PRO A 45 5.38 3.68 -11.64
C PRO A 45 6.56 4.57 -12.01
N HIS A 46 7.12 4.40 -13.21
CA HIS A 46 8.25 5.21 -13.69
C HIS A 46 7.86 6.66 -14.02
N THR A 47 6.55 6.93 -14.20
CA THR A 47 6.02 8.29 -14.42
C THR A 47 5.63 9.00 -13.13
N LEU A 48 5.67 8.31 -11.99
CA LEU A 48 5.18 8.85 -10.72
C LEU A 48 5.95 10.11 -10.30
N SER A 49 7.27 10.15 -10.49
CA SER A 49 8.06 11.35 -10.17
C SER A 49 7.64 12.57 -11.01
N ASP A 50 7.30 12.38 -12.28
CA ASP A 50 6.84 13.46 -13.14
C ASP A 50 5.44 13.95 -12.70
N ILE A 51 4.57 13.04 -12.27
CA ILE A 51 3.24 13.38 -11.73
C ILE A 51 3.37 14.14 -10.40
N LEU A 52 4.18 13.62 -9.46
CA LEU A 52 4.26 14.14 -8.08
C LEU A 52 5.09 15.42 -7.97
N ILE A 53 6.16 15.55 -8.78
CA ILE A 53 7.13 16.66 -8.67
C ILE A 53 6.91 17.69 -9.77
N ARG A 54 6.58 17.27 -10.98
CA ARG A 54 6.45 18.15 -12.15
C ARG A 54 4.98 18.46 -12.50
N ASP A 55 4.04 18.03 -11.68
CA ASP A 55 2.59 18.18 -11.89
C ASP A 55 2.13 17.69 -13.28
N ALA A 56 2.76 16.62 -13.78
CA ALA A 56 2.30 15.98 -15.01
C ALA A 56 0.87 15.40 -14.82
N PRO A 57 0.05 15.39 -15.88
CA PRO A 57 -1.32 14.87 -15.79
C PRO A 57 -1.33 13.38 -15.44
N VAL A 58 -2.28 12.98 -14.59
CA VAL A 58 -2.50 11.57 -14.25
C VAL A 58 -3.14 10.86 -15.45
N ALA A 59 -2.34 10.06 -16.14
CA ALA A 59 -2.82 9.19 -17.21
C ALA A 59 -3.17 7.81 -16.65
N SER A 60 -4.43 7.65 -16.19
CA SER A 60 -4.95 6.35 -15.76
C SER A 60 -6.34 6.09 -16.33
N LYS A 61 -6.64 4.81 -16.61
CA LYS A 61 -7.99 4.34 -16.95
C LYS A 61 -8.78 3.88 -15.72
N VAL A 62 -8.16 3.93 -14.54
CA VAL A 62 -8.70 3.44 -13.27
C VAL A 62 -9.15 4.60 -12.41
N GLY A 63 -10.34 4.48 -11.81
CA GLY A 63 -10.89 5.47 -10.90
C GLY A 63 -10.38 5.33 -9.46
N ALA A 64 -10.44 6.42 -8.70
CA ALA A 64 -10.06 6.47 -7.29
C ALA A 64 -10.79 5.45 -6.40
N ARG A 65 -12.06 5.13 -6.69
CA ARG A 65 -12.85 4.10 -5.99
C ARG A 65 -12.25 2.71 -6.17
N HIS A 66 -11.77 2.39 -7.37
CA HIS A 66 -11.14 1.10 -7.63
C HIS A 66 -9.86 0.97 -6.81
N VAL A 67 -9.01 2.01 -6.80
CA VAL A 67 -7.77 2.03 -6.00
C VAL A 67 -8.10 1.82 -4.52
N ARG A 68 -9.09 2.53 -3.97
CA ARG A 68 -9.54 2.34 -2.59
C ARG A 68 -10.00 0.91 -2.32
N ASP A 69 -10.86 0.36 -3.18
CA ASP A 69 -11.45 -0.96 -2.96
C ASP A 69 -10.37 -2.05 -3.01
N ARG A 70 -9.42 -1.96 -3.95
CA ARG A 70 -8.27 -2.86 -4.01
C ARG A 70 -7.32 -2.71 -2.83
N LEU A 71 -7.11 -1.50 -2.34
CA LEU A 71 -6.29 -1.27 -1.15
C LEU A 71 -6.97 -1.84 0.11
N ALA A 72 -8.29 -1.73 0.21
CA ALA A 72 -9.07 -2.32 1.30
C ALA A 72 -8.94 -3.85 1.31
N GLU A 73 -9.03 -4.49 0.13
CA GLU A 73 -8.82 -5.92 -0.06
C GLU A 73 -7.40 -6.34 0.36
N LEU A 74 -6.38 -5.64 -0.13
CA LEU A 74 -4.97 -5.94 0.16
C LEU A 74 -4.65 -5.87 1.65
N LEU A 75 -5.14 -4.84 2.33
CA LEU A 75 -4.84 -4.59 3.74
C LEU A 75 -5.83 -5.29 4.69
N HIS A 76 -6.76 -6.09 4.15
CA HIS A 76 -7.82 -6.75 4.92
C HIS A 76 -8.58 -5.77 5.84
N THR A 77 -8.86 -4.56 5.34
CA THR A 77 -9.48 -3.49 6.12
C THR A 77 -10.81 -3.03 5.53
N ARG A 78 -11.56 -2.22 6.27
CA ARG A 78 -12.84 -1.68 5.80
C ARG A 78 -12.61 -0.59 4.75
N ARG A 79 -13.57 -0.42 3.83
CA ARG A 79 -13.53 0.67 2.83
C ARG A 79 -13.41 2.07 3.46
N ALA A 80 -14.02 2.27 4.63
CA ALA A 80 -13.91 3.52 5.37
C ALA A 80 -12.45 3.82 5.77
N ASP A 81 -11.76 2.80 6.28
CA ASP A 81 -10.36 2.91 6.71
C ASP A 81 -9.44 3.09 5.51
N ALA A 82 -9.65 2.34 4.42
CA ALA A 82 -8.92 2.53 3.17
C ALA A 82 -9.14 3.94 2.58
N SER A 83 -10.34 4.50 2.70
CA SER A 83 -10.59 5.90 2.30
C SER A 83 -9.74 6.86 3.12
N ALA A 84 -9.72 6.69 4.45
CA ALA A 84 -8.96 7.53 5.36
C ALA A 84 -7.44 7.42 5.11
N LEU A 85 -6.92 6.23 4.81
CA LEU A 85 -5.53 6.01 4.40
C LEU A 85 -5.17 6.85 3.16
N LEU A 86 -6.07 6.85 2.17
CA LEU A 86 -5.94 7.66 0.96
C LEU A 86 -6.28 9.14 1.17
N GLY A 87 -6.56 9.57 2.42
CA GLY A 87 -6.71 10.97 2.78
C GLY A 87 -8.07 11.59 2.49
N ALA A 88 -9.08 10.79 2.21
CA ALA A 88 -10.40 11.31 1.89
C ALA A 88 -11.52 10.49 2.53
N SER A 89 -12.72 11.08 2.64
CA SER A 89 -13.89 10.38 3.15
C SER A 89 -14.52 9.47 2.09
N GLU A 90 -15.30 8.47 2.51
CA GLU A 90 -16.07 7.65 1.55
C GLU A 90 -16.98 8.50 0.65
N SER A 91 -17.55 9.57 1.19
CA SER A 91 -18.39 10.51 0.43
C SER A 91 -17.63 11.18 -0.71
N ARG A 92 -16.35 11.55 -0.48
CA ARG A 92 -15.48 12.11 -1.52
C ARG A 92 -15.29 11.12 -2.65
N PHE A 93 -14.98 9.85 -2.35
CA PHE A 93 -14.85 8.79 -3.37
C PHE A 93 -16.17 8.49 -4.09
N SER A 94 -17.31 8.63 -3.41
CA SER A 94 -18.62 8.45 -4.05
C SER A 94 -18.92 9.55 -5.08
N ARG A 95 -18.61 10.81 -4.72
CA ARG A 95 -18.88 12.01 -5.54
C ARG A 95 -17.85 12.26 -6.63
N ASN A 96 -16.60 11.88 -6.40
CA ASN A 96 -15.49 12.11 -7.31
C ASN A 96 -14.62 10.86 -7.41
N ASP A 97 -14.64 10.24 -8.59
CA ASP A 97 -13.87 9.04 -8.91
C ASP A 97 -12.54 9.37 -9.61
N ASN A 98 -12.17 10.64 -9.69
CA ASN A 98 -10.93 11.07 -10.32
C ASN A 98 -9.72 10.67 -9.48
N LEU A 99 -8.73 10.03 -10.12
CA LEU A 99 -7.45 9.70 -9.52
C LEU A 99 -6.55 10.94 -9.57
N ASP A 100 -6.03 11.34 -8.41
CA ASP A 100 -5.15 12.51 -8.28
C ASP A 100 -3.79 12.14 -7.66
N LYS A 101 -2.87 13.10 -7.70
CA LYS A 101 -1.50 12.91 -7.21
C LYS A 101 -1.43 12.52 -5.74
N ASP A 102 -2.33 13.03 -4.90
CA ASP A 102 -2.34 12.75 -3.47
C ASP A 102 -2.76 11.29 -3.20
N ILE A 103 -3.73 10.77 -3.95
CA ILE A 103 -4.07 9.34 -3.88
C ILE A 103 -2.87 8.49 -4.32
N LEU A 104 -2.24 8.84 -5.45
CA LEU A 104 -1.11 8.08 -5.98
C LEU A 104 0.08 8.04 -5.01
N ASP A 105 0.46 9.20 -4.45
CA ASP A 105 1.53 9.30 -3.45
C ASP A 105 1.23 8.42 -2.23
N ARG A 106 0.03 8.53 -1.68
CA ARG A 106 -0.39 7.73 -0.52
C ARG A 106 -0.45 6.24 -0.83
N THR A 107 -1.00 5.85 -1.98
CA THR A 107 -1.04 4.45 -2.42
C THR A 107 0.38 3.90 -2.54
N HIS A 108 1.30 4.62 -3.17
CA HIS A 108 2.68 4.18 -3.31
C HIS A 108 3.36 3.99 -1.94
N ALA A 109 3.26 4.98 -1.04
CA ALA A 109 3.86 4.92 0.28
C ALA A 109 3.33 3.75 1.13
N ILE A 110 2.02 3.50 1.08
CA ILE A 110 1.39 2.37 1.79
C ILE A 110 1.85 1.03 1.22
N LEU A 111 1.86 0.89 -0.11
CA LEU A 111 2.31 -0.34 -0.76
C LEU A 111 3.78 -0.63 -0.47
N ASP A 112 4.64 0.38 -0.53
CA ASP A 112 6.07 0.19 -0.25
C ASP A 112 6.32 -0.33 1.17
N THR A 113 5.67 0.30 2.15
CA THR A 113 5.72 -0.15 3.55
C THR A 113 5.18 -1.57 3.70
N TYR A 114 4.03 -1.87 3.08
CA TYR A 114 3.41 -3.19 3.14
C TYR A 114 4.30 -4.27 2.54
N MET A 115 4.89 -4.02 1.37
CA MET A 115 5.76 -4.99 0.68
C MET A 115 7.03 -5.28 1.48
N ASN A 116 7.60 -4.27 2.14
CA ASN A 116 8.77 -4.46 3.00
C ASN A 116 8.47 -5.36 4.21
N VAL A 117 7.28 -5.20 4.83
CA VAL A 117 6.86 -6.09 5.93
C VAL A 117 6.47 -7.47 5.43
N ALA A 118 5.73 -7.55 4.31
CA ALA A 118 5.33 -8.81 3.69
C ALA A 118 6.54 -9.62 3.21
N ALA A 119 7.65 -8.95 2.87
CA ALA A 119 8.90 -9.62 2.56
C ALA A 119 9.49 -10.36 3.77
N ALA A 120 9.34 -9.82 4.98
CA ALA A 120 9.85 -10.44 6.19
C ALA A 120 8.89 -11.51 6.77
N LEU A 121 7.59 -11.24 6.73
CA LEU A 121 6.57 -12.02 7.46
C LEU A 121 5.62 -12.82 6.55
N GLY A 122 5.72 -12.66 5.24
CA GLY A 122 4.70 -13.09 4.28
C GLY A 122 3.47 -12.16 4.27
N PRO A 123 2.58 -12.28 3.27
CA PRO A 123 1.40 -11.41 3.12
C PRO A 123 0.41 -11.48 4.30
N ASP A 124 0.14 -12.68 4.80
CA ASP A 124 -0.77 -12.88 5.93
C ASP A 124 -0.17 -12.32 7.22
N GLY A 125 1.11 -12.61 7.46
CA GLY A 125 1.86 -12.08 8.61
C GLY A 125 1.98 -10.57 8.58
N ALA A 126 2.12 -9.95 7.41
CA ALA A 126 2.10 -8.50 7.26
C ALA A 126 0.73 -7.91 7.62
N SER A 127 -0.35 -8.48 7.08
CA SER A 127 -1.71 -8.01 7.36
C SER A 127 -2.05 -8.08 8.85
N GLU A 128 -1.61 -9.16 9.51
CA GLU A 128 -1.70 -9.30 10.97
C GLU A 128 -0.84 -8.24 11.69
N TRP A 129 0.41 -8.06 11.28
CA TRP A 129 1.33 -7.07 11.88
C TRP A 129 0.79 -5.64 11.80
N PHE A 130 0.22 -5.23 10.66
CA PHE A 130 -0.38 -3.90 10.49
C PHE A 130 -1.59 -3.68 11.40
N SER A 131 -2.30 -4.76 11.77
CA SER A 131 -3.53 -4.71 12.56
C SER A 131 -3.28 -4.84 14.07
N ARG A 132 -2.10 -5.30 14.49
CA ARG A 132 -1.76 -5.51 15.90
C ARG A 132 -1.11 -4.27 16.52
N PRO A 133 -1.49 -3.88 17.74
CA PRO A 133 -0.76 -2.91 18.55
C PRO A 133 0.74 -3.20 18.59
N ASN A 134 1.57 -2.19 18.31
CA ASN A 134 3.02 -2.34 18.32
C ASN A 134 3.64 -1.51 19.46
N PRO A 135 4.35 -2.13 20.43
CA PRO A 135 4.97 -1.41 21.54
C PRO A 135 5.98 -0.32 21.11
N ALA A 136 6.65 -0.50 19.97
CA ALA A 136 7.57 0.51 19.43
C ALA A 136 6.85 1.73 18.82
N LEU A 137 5.53 1.66 18.70
CA LEU A 137 4.66 2.70 18.15
C LEU A 137 3.62 3.13 19.19
N ASP A 138 4.01 3.22 20.47
CA ASP A 138 3.14 3.60 21.59
C ASP A 138 1.91 2.71 21.76
N ASN A 139 2.00 1.43 21.37
CA ASN A 139 0.89 0.47 21.30
C ASN A 139 -0.22 0.84 20.30
N GLU A 140 0.06 1.72 19.34
CA GLU A 140 -0.83 1.95 18.21
C GLU A 140 -0.62 0.87 17.13
N PRO A 141 -1.70 0.41 16.46
CA PRO A 141 -1.58 -0.41 15.26
C PRO A 141 -0.91 0.39 14.13
N PRO A 142 0.10 -0.18 13.42
CA PRO A 142 0.76 0.51 12.32
C PRO A 142 -0.21 1.06 11.26
N LEU A 143 -1.28 0.32 10.94
CA LEU A 143 -2.29 0.73 9.97
C LEU A 143 -2.95 2.07 10.31
N THR A 144 -3.14 2.37 11.60
CA THR A 144 -3.73 3.65 12.06
C THR A 144 -2.79 4.82 11.77
N LEU A 145 -1.49 4.61 11.93
CA LEU A 145 -0.47 5.64 11.74
C LEU A 145 -0.26 5.99 10.27
N LEU A 146 -0.50 5.05 9.35
CA LEU A 146 -0.38 5.27 7.91
C LEU A 146 -1.31 6.36 7.35
N LYS A 147 -2.34 6.77 8.11
CA LYS A 147 -3.28 7.85 7.73
C LYS A 147 -2.61 9.21 7.61
N THR A 148 -1.47 9.42 8.27
CA THR A 148 -0.75 10.70 8.31
C THR A 148 0.67 10.56 7.78
N ALA A 149 1.24 11.63 7.23
CA ALA A 149 2.63 11.60 6.75
C ALA A 149 3.63 11.33 7.90
N TYR A 150 3.38 11.93 9.07
CA TYR A 150 4.18 11.70 10.27
C TYR A 150 4.14 10.24 10.72
N GLY A 151 2.94 9.66 10.86
CA GLY A 151 2.78 8.27 11.25
C GLY A 151 3.33 7.29 10.21
N ARG A 152 3.21 7.58 8.91
CA ARG A 152 3.88 6.81 7.85
C ARG A 152 5.39 6.78 8.04
N LYS A 153 6.01 7.93 8.31
CA LYS A 153 7.44 8.02 8.58
C LYS A 153 7.85 7.18 9.79
N LEU A 154 7.10 7.23 10.89
CA LEU A 154 7.39 6.40 12.07
C LEU A 154 7.37 4.90 11.77
N VAL A 155 6.37 4.45 10.99
CA VAL A 155 6.27 3.05 10.58
C VAL A 155 7.43 2.68 9.65
N ASP A 156 7.78 3.54 8.70
CA ASP A 156 8.89 3.30 7.77
C ASP A 156 10.26 3.26 8.47
N ASP A 157 10.50 4.18 9.42
CA ASP A 157 11.71 4.20 10.25
C ASP A 157 11.84 2.90 11.06
N LEU A 158 10.74 2.41 11.64
CA LEU A 158 10.71 1.12 12.37
C LEU A 158 10.98 -0.06 11.45
N VAL A 159 10.31 -0.15 10.29
CA VAL A 159 10.50 -1.23 9.32
C VAL A 159 11.94 -1.24 8.82
N SER A 160 12.48 -0.07 8.50
CA SER A 160 13.88 0.09 8.09
C SER A 160 14.85 -0.37 9.18
N ALA A 161 14.61 -0.01 10.43
CA ALA A 161 15.47 -0.41 11.55
C ALA A 161 15.41 -1.93 11.83
N LEU A 162 14.23 -2.54 11.70
CA LEU A 162 14.05 -4.00 11.78
C LEU A 162 14.81 -4.72 10.67
N LEU A 163 14.70 -4.24 9.42
CA LEU A 163 15.40 -4.83 8.27
C LEU A 163 16.92 -4.63 8.34
N ALA A 164 17.39 -3.54 8.94
CA ALA A 164 18.81 -3.29 9.19
C ALA A 164 19.39 -4.11 10.36
N GLY A 165 18.56 -4.92 11.05
CA GLY A 165 18.98 -5.66 12.25
C GLY A 165 19.35 -4.77 13.43
N SER A 166 18.86 -3.52 13.43
CA SER A 166 19.23 -2.47 14.38
C SER A 166 18.29 -2.39 15.59
N TYR A 167 17.24 -3.21 15.62
CA TYR A 167 16.30 -3.34 16.75
C TYR A 167 16.54 -4.69 17.45
N THR A 168 17.18 -4.64 18.62
CA THR A 168 17.28 -5.72 19.62
C THR A 168 16.87 -5.18 20.97
#